data_AF-A0A435XUN3-F1
#
_entry.id   AF-A0A435XUN3-F1
#
_cell.length_a   1.000
_cell.length_b   1.000
_cell.length_c   1.000
_cell.angle_alpha   90.00
_cell.angle_beta   90.00
_cell.angle_gamma   90.00
#
_symmetry.space_group_name_H-M   'P 1'
#
loop_
_entity.id
_entity.type
_entity.pdbx_description
1 polymer ?
#
loop_
_entity_poly.entity_id
_entity_poly.type
_entity_poly.pdbx_seq_one_letter_code
_entity_poly.pdbx_strand_id
1 'polypeptide(L)'
;MTRLAGLLTSAFILLLPLSSASAAMPEAATTLFEAKTVAARDTALSTLEAAAPKDPASAYAAGAGEFFTALEILATGLHRHGFESPQSFMLPLMRLPVPDNPNPEPLTYEQFRAILVGFRDRLEKSAAAFASVPPDADIGMVIDLTHAGIDLNEDGTIAPDESMAAIIASLSRGGISSDAAAPTLTFR
;
A
#
# COMPACT_ATOMS: atom_id res chain seq x y z
N MET A 1 80.81 8.30 8.48
CA MET A 1 79.93 7.18 8.89
C MET A 1 78.53 7.71 9.08
N THR A 2 77.69 7.44 8.09
CA THR A 2 76.25 7.73 7.99
C THR A 2 75.47 7.01 9.09
N ARG A 3 74.35 7.57 9.58
CA ARG A 3 72.98 6.97 9.78
C ARG A 3 72.11 7.99 10.53
N LEU A 4 71.29 8.76 9.82
CA LEU A 4 69.87 8.53 9.48
C LEU A 4 68.88 8.89 10.60
N ALA A 5 68.23 10.03 10.40
CA ALA A 5 67.01 10.46 11.07
C ALA A 5 65.87 9.46 10.83
N GLY A 6 65.05 9.24 11.85
CA GLY A 6 63.83 8.45 11.76
C GLY A 6 62.67 9.20 12.38
N LEU A 7 61.93 9.96 11.56
CA LEU A 7 60.54 10.29 11.83
C LEU A 7 59.74 8.98 11.84
N LEU A 8 59.01 8.71 12.91
CA LEU A 8 57.95 7.70 12.91
C LEU A 8 56.64 8.41 13.20
N THR A 9 56.03 8.86 12.10
CA THR A 9 54.66 9.33 11.97
C THR A 9 53.73 8.24 12.48
N SER A 10 53.03 8.49 13.58
CA SER A 10 52.01 7.57 14.09
C SER A 10 50.76 7.72 13.22
N ALA A 11 50.55 6.76 12.33
CA ALA A 11 49.34 6.65 11.52
C ALA A 11 48.20 6.10 12.40
N PHE A 12 47.37 6.99 12.94
CA PHE A 12 46.13 6.61 13.61
C PHE A 12 45.08 6.30 12.52
N ILE A 13 45.00 5.03 12.12
CA ILE A 13 43.91 4.54 11.26
C ILE A 13 42.65 4.50 12.12
N LEU A 14 41.80 5.51 11.98
CA LEU A 14 40.41 5.49 12.44
C LEU A 14 39.67 4.37 11.69
N LEU A 15 39.58 3.19 12.30
CA LEU A 15 38.57 2.19 11.96
C LEU A 15 37.20 2.75 12.35
N LEU A 16 36.60 3.54 11.47
CA LEU A 16 35.16 3.80 11.50
C LEU A 16 34.47 2.49 11.13
N PRO A 17 33.65 1.87 12.00
CA PRO A 17 32.77 0.82 11.55
C PRO A 17 31.78 1.47 10.59
N LEU A 18 31.87 1.16 9.28
CA LEU A 18 30.75 1.31 8.38
C LEU A 18 29.68 0.30 8.82
N SER A 19 28.91 0.65 9.86
CA SER A 19 27.61 0.03 10.08
C SER A 19 26.68 0.60 9.01
N SER A 20 26.67 -0.03 7.84
CA SER A 20 25.51 0.00 6.97
C SER A 20 24.43 -0.84 7.65
N ALA A 21 23.81 -0.27 8.69
CA ALA A 21 22.59 -0.81 9.25
C ALA A 21 21.51 -0.55 8.19
N SER A 22 21.26 -1.54 7.33
CA SER A 22 19.97 -1.59 6.64
C SER A 22 18.91 -1.53 7.72
N ALA A 23 18.15 -0.45 7.77
CA ALA A 23 17.12 -0.27 8.78
C ALA A 23 16.14 -1.43 8.63
N ALA A 24 16.09 -2.30 9.64
CA ALA A 24 15.11 -3.38 9.67
C ALA A 24 13.71 -2.76 9.57
N MET A 25 12.83 -3.41 8.80
CA MET A 25 11.46 -2.95 8.62
C MET A 25 10.79 -2.70 9.98
N PRO A 26 10.11 -1.56 10.19
CA PRO A 26 9.39 -1.30 11.44
C PRO A 26 8.41 -2.44 11.75
N GLU A 27 8.31 -2.88 13.00
CA GLU A 27 7.39 -3.95 13.41
C GLU A 27 5.93 -3.62 13.04
N ALA A 28 5.55 -2.34 13.16
CA ALA A 28 4.24 -1.85 12.74
C ALA A 28 4.03 -1.98 11.22
N ALA A 29 5.09 -1.91 10.39
CA ALA A 29 4.97 -2.15 8.95
C ALA A 29 4.73 -3.64 8.66
N THR A 30 5.34 -4.55 9.42
CA THR A 30 5.04 -5.99 9.31
C THR A 30 3.58 -6.25 9.68
N THR A 31 3.15 -5.66 10.80
CA THR A 31 1.76 -5.79 11.28
C THR A 31 0.78 -5.22 10.27
N LEU A 32 1.09 -4.08 9.65
CA LEU A 32 0.27 -3.46 8.61
C LEU A 32 0.07 -4.40 7.41
N PHE A 33 1.16 -4.96 6.87
CA PHE A 33 1.10 -5.78 5.65
C PHE A 33 0.69 -7.23 5.89
N GLU A 34 0.72 -7.72 7.13
CA GLU A 34 0.28 -9.08 7.47
C GLU A 34 -1.04 -9.11 8.27
N ALA A 35 -1.69 -7.95 8.40
CA ALA A 35 -2.95 -7.82 9.12
C ALA A 35 -4.04 -8.71 8.51
N LYS A 36 -4.73 -9.47 9.36
CA LYS A 36 -5.89 -10.29 8.98
C LYS A 36 -7.24 -9.58 9.19
N THR A 37 -7.20 -8.38 9.78
CA THR A 37 -8.38 -7.57 10.04
C THR A 37 -8.09 -6.10 9.76
N VAL A 38 -9.11 -5.37 9.31
CA VAL A 38 -9.04 -3.93 9.07
C VAL A 38 -8.61 -3.19 10.34
N ALA A 39 -9.17 -3.56 11.50
CA ALA A 39 -8.84 -2.93 12.78
C ALA A 39 -7.35 -3.09 13.17
N ALA A 40 -6.76 -4.25 12.92
CA ALA A 40 -5.34 -4.49 13.21
C ALA A 40 -4.45 -3.66 12.26
N ARG A 41 -4.80 -3.64 10.96
CA ARG A 41 -4.11 -2.82 9.97
C ARG A 41 -4.16 -1.34 10.34
N ASP A 42 -5.34 -0.82 10.68
CA ASP A 42 -5.53 0.60 10.96
C ASP A 42 -4.79 1.03 12.24
N THR A 43 -4.71 0.15 13.24
CA THR A 43 -3.88 0.37 14.44
C THR A 43 -2.40 0.45 14.09
N ALA A 44 -1.92 -0.46 13.24
CA ALA A 44 -0.54 -0.47 12.76
C ALA A 44 -0.22 0.77 11.92
N LEU A 45 -1.16 1.17 11.04
CA LEU A 45 -1.05 2.39 10.25
C LEU A 45 -0.93 3.62 11.14
N SER A 46 -1.82 3.79 12.12
CA SER A 46 -1.74 4.91 13.06
C SER A 46 -0.42 4.96 13.82
N THR A 47 0.17 3.80 14.13
CA THR A 47 1.49 3.72 14.78
C THR A 47 2.60 4.23 13.86
N LEU A 48 2.57 3.82 12.58
CA LEU A 48 3.54 4.27 11.57
C LEU A 48 3.43 5.77 11.32
N GLU A 49 2.20 6.30 11.24
CA GLU A 49 1.96 7.73 11.05
C GLU A 49 2.51 8.58 12.19
N ALA A 50 2.36 8.11 13.43
CA ALA A 50 2.93 8.79 14.59
C ALA A 50 4.47 8.79 14.59
N ALA A 51 5.09 7.75 14.01
CA ALA A 51 6.54 7.62 13.91
C ALA A 51 7.14 8.32 12.68
N ALA A 52 6.36 8.51 11.61
CA ALA A 52 6.79 9.07 10.32
C ALA A 52 7.64 10.34 10.40
N PRO A 53 7.36 11.34 11.28
CA PRO A 53 8.19 12.55 11.37
C PRO A 53 9.64 12.31 11.79
N LYS A 54 9.96 11.14 12.35
CA LYS A 54 11.29 10.80 12.91
C LYS A 54 11.90 9.55 12.29
N ASP A 55 11.12 8.77 11.54
CA ASP A 55 11.54 7.52 10.94
C ASP A 55 11.09 7.44 9.47
N PRO A 56 12.02 7.61 8.51
CA PRO A 56 11.73 7.48 7.08
C PRO A 56 11.08 6.15 6.69
N ALA A 57 11.45 5.04 7.34
CA ALA A 57 10.87 3.73 7.03
C ALA A 57 9.39 3.68 7.45
N SER A 58 9.07 4.26 8.62
CA SER A 58 7.67 4.42 9.04
C SER A 58 6.88 5.35 8.12
N ALA A 59 7.46 6.46 7.65
CA ALA A 59 6.82 7.34 6.68
C ALA A 59 6.52 6.61 5.35
N TYR A 60 7.46 5.81 4.86
CA TYR A 60 7.29 5.01 3.65
C TYR A 60 6.18 3.95 3.82
N ALA A 61 6.20 3.18 4.91
CA ALA A 61 5.15 2.19 5.17
C ALA A 61 3.78 2.84 5.41
N ALA A 62 3.72 3.99 6.09
CA ALA A 62 2.48 4.76 6.23
C ALA A 62 1.94 5.19 4.86
N GLY A 63 2.78 5.70 3.97
CA GLY A 63 2.39 6.03 2.60
C GLY A 63 1.80 4.84 1.83
N ALA A 64 2.43 3.67 1.94
CA ALA A 64 1.92 2.44 1.34
C ALA A 64 0.60 1.96 1.97
N GLY A 65 0.48 2.03 3.30
CA GLY A 65 -0.74 1.69 4.01
C GLY A 65 -1.92 2.59 3.63
N GLU A 66 -1.69 3.90 3.57
CA GLU A 66 -2.66 4.88 3.11
C GLU A 66 -3.11 4.61 1.66
N PHE A 67 -2.19 4.20 0.78
CA PHE A 67 -2.53 3.81 -0.59
C PHE A 67 -3.45 2.58 -0.62
N PHE A 68 -3.16 1.54 0.16
CA PHE A 68 -4.03 0.36 0.24
C PHE A 68 -5.39 0.69 0.84
N THR A 69 -5.46 1.52 1.90
CA THR A 69 -6.73 2.01 2.42
C THR A 69 -7.51 2.80 1.37
N ALA A 70 -6.84 3.55 0.49
CA ALA A 70 -7.53 4.26 -0.60
C ALA A 70 -8.22 3.27 -1.55
N LEU A 71 -7.51 2.23 -1.97
CA LEU A 71 -8.08 1.17 -2.82
C LEU A 71 -9.25 0.46 -2.13
N GLU A 72 -9.16 0.22 -0.82
CA GLU A 72 -10.24 -0.37 -0.03
C GLU A 72 -11.49 0.53 0.03
N ILE A 73 -11.34 1.83 0.24
CA ILE A 73 -12.47 2.78 0.23
C ILE A 73 -13.21 2.71 -1.11
N LEU A 74 -12.46 2.63 -2.21
CA LEU A 74 -13.06 2.46 -3.53
C LEU A 74 -13.75 1.10 -3.67
N ALA A 75 -13.06 0.01 -3.30
CA ALA A 75 -13.58 -1.35 -3.43
C ALA A 75 -14.85 -1.58 -2.61
N THR A 76 -14.85 -1.20 -1.34
CA THR A 76 -16.01 -1.34 -0.44
C THR A 76 -17.16 -0.43 -0.87
N GLY A 77 -16.88 0.78 -1.35
CA GLY A 77 -17.88 1.65 -1.96
C GLY A 77 -18.55 1.02 -3.18
N LEU A 78 -17.77 0.34 -4.03
CA LEU A 78 -18.30 -0.41 -5.17
C LEU A 78 -19.09 -1.66 -4.72
N HIS A 79 -18.60 -2.40 -3.72
CA HIS A 79 -19.25 -3.60 -3.16
C HIS A 79 -20.63 -3.28 -2.57
N ARG A 80 -20.69 -2.30 -1.67
CA ARG A 80 -21.92 -1.90 -0.96
C ARG A 80 -23.06 -1.56 -1.91
N HIS A 81 -22.73 -1.01 -3.08
CA HIS A 81 -23.69 -0.57 -4.09
C HIS A 81 -23.82 -1.56 -5.27
N GLY A 82 -23.41 -2.82 -5.09
CA GLY A 82 -23.67 -3.89 -6.06
C GLY A 82 -22.98 -3.69 -7.40
N PHE A 83 -21.78 -3.12 -7.41
CA PHE A 83 -21.02 -2.88 -8.63
C PHE A 83 -20.63 -4.21 -9.32
N GLU A 84 -21.12 -4.42 -10.54
CA GLU A 84 -20.69 -5.54 -11.37
C GLU A 84 -19.47 -5.12 -12.21
N SER A 85 -18.28 -5.55 -11.78
CA SER A 85 -17.00 -5.23 -12.45
C SER A 85 -16.98 -5.74 -13.90
N PRO A 86 -16.98 -4.86 -14.92
CA PRO A 86 -16.85 -5.27 -16.31
C PRO A 86 -15.41 -5.66 -16.57
N GLN A 87 -15.15 -6.92 -16.91
CA GLN A 87 -13.80 -7.42 -17.17
C GLN A 87 -13.07 -6.65 -18.30
N SER A 88 -13.81 -6.04 -19.23
CA SER A 88 -13.30 -5.24 -20.35
C SER A 88 -13.22 -3.74 -20.07
N PHE A 89 -13.46 -3.26 -18.84
CA PHE A 89 -13.44 -1.82 -18.55
C PHE A 89 -12.05 -1.21 -18.69
N MET A 90 -11.97 -0.01 -19.28
CA MET A 90 -10.68 0.63 -19.61
C MET A 90 -9.86 1.05 -18.36
N LEU A 91 -10.51 1.29 -17.23
CA LEU A 91 -9.85 1.68 -15.98
C LEU A 91 -9.56 0.45 -15.11
N PRO A 92 -8.28 0.11 -14.84
CA PRO A 92 -7.92 -1.07 -14.03
C PRO A 92 -8.52 -1.06 -12.61
N LEU A 93 -8.72 0.12 -12.02
CA LEU A 93 -9.33 0.25 -10.70
C LEU A 93 -10.81 -0.18 -10.67
N MET A 94 -11.51 -0.08 -11.81
CA MET A 94 -12.90 -0.55 -11.93
C MET A 94 -12.96 -2.06 -12.25
N ARG A 95 -11.81 -2.74 -12.28
CA ARG A 95 -11.69 -4.18 -12.54
C ARG A 95 -11.32 -4.97 -11.29
N LEU A 96 -11.30 -4.33 -10.11
CA LEU A 96 -11.06 -5.01 -8.84
C LEU A 96 -12.04 -6.18 -8.69
N PRO A 97 -11.58 -7.35 -8.21
CA PRO A 97 -12.41 -8.53 -8.06
C PRO A 97 -13.31 -8.41 -6.82
N VAL A 98 -14.14 -7.38 -6.80
CA VAL A 98 -15.09 -7.11 -5.72
C VAL A 98 -16.13 -8.23 -5.70
N PRO A 99 -16.35 -8.89 -4.55
CA PRO A 99 -17.39 -9.93 -4.42
C PRO A 99 -18.79 -9.39 -4.70
N ASP A 100 -19.69 -10.27 -5.15
CA ASP A 100 -21.09 -9.90 -5.36
C ASP A 100 -21.78 -9.58 -4.02
N ASN A 101 -22.52 -8.47 -3.96
CA ASN A 101 -23.35 -8.11 -2.82
C ASN A 101 -24.80 -8.58 -3.05
N PRO A 102 -25.35 -9.51 -2.24
CA PRO A 102 -26.71 -10.02 -2.43
C PRO A 102 -27.81 -9.01 -2.11
N ASN A 103 -27.51 -7.95 -1.35
CA ASN A 103 -28.46 -6.92 -0.94
C ASN A 103 -27.86 -5.52 -1.12
N PRO A 104 -27.68 -5.05 -2.37
CA PRO A 104 -27.01 -3.79 -2.62
C PRO A 104 -27.85 -2.60 -2.19
N GLU A 105 -27.17 -1.56 -1.70
CA GLU A 105 -27.82 -0.30 -1.34
C GLU A 105 -27.99 0.60 -2.57
N PRO A 106 -29.09 1.36 -2.70
CA PRO A 106 -29.23 2.35 -3.75
C PRO A 106 -28.09 3.38 -3.72
N LEU A 107 -27.46 3.63 -4.87
CA LEU A 107 -26.40 4.61 -5.02
C LEU A 107 -26.95 5.96 -5.47
N THR A 108 -26.96 6.95 -4.57
CA THR A 108 -27.22 8.33 -4.94
C THR A 108 -25.97 9.00 -5.50
N TYR A 109 -26.15 10.11 -6.22
CA TYR A 109 -25.04 10.92 -6.70
C TYR A 109 -24.11 11.40 -5.57
N GLU A 110 -24.67 11.82 -4.44
CA GLU A 110 -23.90 12.31 -3.30
C GLU A 110 -23.06 11.19 -2.65
N GLN A 111 -23.62 9.98 -2.57
CA GLN A 111 -22.86 8.81 -2.09
C GLN A 111 -21.73 8.43 -3.06
N PHE A 112 -22.00 8.42 -4.37
CA PHE A 112 -20.95 8.14 -5.36
C PHE A 112 -19.83 9.18 -5.30
N ARG A 113 -20.19 10.45 -5.19
CA ARG A 113 -19.25 11.55 -4.99
C ARG A 113 -18.43 11.35 -3.71
N ALA A 114 -19.07 10.96 -2.60
CA ALA A 114 -18.39 10.73 -1.34
C ALA A 114 -17.34 9.61 -1.43
N ILE A 115 -17.63 8.52 -2.14
CA ILE A 115 -16.67 7.43 -2.40
C ILE A 115 -15.43 7.97 -3.13
N LEU A 116 -15.65 8.72 -4.22
CA LEU A 116 -14.54 9.29 -5.01
C LEU A 116 -13.71 10.32 -4.22
N VAL A 117 -14.38 11.12 -3.38
CA VAL A 117 -13.72 12.08 -2.49
C VAL A 117 -12.88 11.35 -1.44
N GLY A 118 -13.43 10.33 -0.78
CA GLY A 118 -12.68 9.52 0.20
C GLY A 118 -11.46 8.85 -0.42
N PHE A 119 -11.62 8.26 -1.61
CA PHE A 119 -10.51 7.69 -2.37
C PHE A 119 -9.42 8.73 -2.67
N ARG A 120 -9.79 9.89 -3.21
CA ARG A 120 -8.85 10.99 -3.51
C ARG A 120 -8.12 11.46 -2.24
N ASP A 121 -8.87 11.75 -1.18
CA ASP A 121 -8.29 12.32 0.04
C ASP A 121 -7.27 11.36 0.67
N ARG A 122 -7.53 10.05 0.58
CA ARG A 122 -6.61 9.02 1.05
C ARG A 122 -5.37 8.88 0.14
N LEU A 123 -5.52 9.02 -1.18
CA LEU A 123 -4.38 9.09 -2.09
C LEU A 123 -3.50 10.33 -1.84
N GLU A 124 -4.11 11.48 -1.55
CA GLU A 124 -3.37 12.70 -1.19
C GLU A 124 -2.57 12.49 0.11
N LYS A 125 -3.17 11.83 1.10
CA LYS A 125 -2.49 11.48 2.36
C LYS A 125 -1.32 10.51 2.13
N SER A 126 -1.52 9.49 1.29
CA SER A 126 -0.45 8.59 0.86
C SER A 126 0.70 9.33 0.18
N ALA A 127 0.38 10.20 -0.79
CA ALA A 127 1.38 10.99 -1.51
C ALA A 127 2.16 11.93 -0.56
N ALA A 128 1.49 12.56 0.39
CA ALA A 128 2.13 13.41 1.39
C ALA A 128 3.10 12.63 2.30
N ALA A 129 2.71 11.41 2.72
CA ALA A 129 3.58 10.54 3.51
C ALA A 129 4.83 10.13 2.73
N PHE A 130 4.68 9.69 1.46
CA PHE A 130 5.83 9.41 0.60
C PHE A 130 6.72 10.64 0.36
N ALA A 131 6.12 11.81 0.16
CA ALA A 131 6.87 13.05 -0.05
C ALA A 131 7.68 13.49 1.18
N SER A 132 7.34 13.00 2.38
CA SER A 132 8.10 13.27 3.61
C SER A 132 9.37 12.41 3.75
N VAL A 133 9.51 11.37 2.94
CA VAL A 133 10.69 10.49 2.94
C VAL A 133 11.89 11.23 2.31
N PRO A 134 13.04 11.35 2.99
CA PRO A 134 14.24 11.96 2.42
C PRO A 134 14.71 11.24 1.15
N PRO A 135 15.18 11.95 0.11
CA PRO A 135 15.60 11.34 -1.17
C PRO A 135 16.75 10.33 -1.05
N ASP A 136 17.56 10.45 -0.01
CA ASP A 136 18.73 9.62 0.29
C ASP A 136 18.47 8.62 1.44
N ALA A 137 17.21 8.45 1.86
CA ALA A 137 16.84 7.47 2.87
C ALA A 137 17.08 6.03 2.36
N ASP A 138 17.89 5.26 3.09
CA ASP A 138 18.09 3.84 2.84
C ASP A 138 16.95 3.03 3.49
N ILE A 139 15.96 2.65 2.68
CA ILE A 139 14.76 1.93 3.13
C ILE A 139 14.68 0.59 2.41
N GLY A 140 14.72 -0.50 3.19
CA GLY A 140 14.46 -1.86 2.71
C GLY A 140 13.20 -2.43 3.34
N MET A 141 12.26 -2.88 2.51
CA MET A 141 11.05 -3.58 2.96
C MET A 141 10.84 -4.85 2.14
N VAL A 142 10.51 -5.94 2.83
CA VAL A 142 10.11 -7.20 2.22
C VAL A 142 8.65 -7.40 2.55
N ILE A 143 7.81 -7.44 1.51
CA ILE A 143 6.36 -7.58 1.66
C ILE A 143 5.96 -8.91 1.02
N ASP A 144 5.28 -9.76 1.80
CA ASP A 144 4.64 -10.96 1.27
C ASP A 144 3.28 -10.58 0.67
N LEU A 145 3.19 -10.57 -0.66
CA LEU A 145 1.96 -10.23 -1.39
C LEU A 145 0.82 -11.25 -1.19
N THR A 146 1.11 -12.42 -0.62
CA THR A 146 0.08 -13.40 -0.27
C THR A 146 -0.59 -13.09 1.08
N HIS A 147 0.02 -12.23 1.89
CA HIS A 147 -0.55 -11.73 3.15
C HIS A 147 -1.04 -10.29 3.05
N ALA A 148 -0.35 -9.43 2.30
CA ALA A 148 -0.79 -8.06 2.08
C ALA A 148 -2.10 -8.05 1.28
N GLY A 149 -3.15 -7.43 1.81
CA GLY A 149 -4.48 -7.40 1.20
C GLY A 149 -5.30 -6.19 1.62
N ILE A 150 -6.51 -6.11 1.08
CA ILE A 150 -7.54 -5.11 1.39
C ILE A 150 -8.87 -5.84 1.59
N ASP A 151 -9.75 -5.32 2.43
CA ASP A 151 -11.11 -5.84 2.64
C ASP A 151 -12.00 -5.42 1.46
N LEU A 152 -12.33 -6.36 0.56
CA LEU A 152 -13.09 -6.08 -0.65
C LEU A 152 -14.61 -6.18 -0.40
N ASN A 153 -15.03 -6.97 0.57
CA ASN A 153 -16.45 -7.25 0.86
C ASN A 153 -17.00 -6.48 2.07
N GLU A 154 -16.14 -5.70 2.75
CA GLU A 154 -16.46 -4.89 3.91
C GLU A 154 -16.92 -5.69 5.15
N ASP A 155 -16.39 -6.90 5.34
CA ASP A 155 -16.68 -7.74 6.52
C ASP A 155 -15.72 -7.52 7.70
N GLY A 156 -14.69 -6.69 7.52
CA GLY A 156 -13.67 -6.34 8.51
C GLY A 156 -12.51 -7.34 8.60
N THR A 157 -12.58 -8.44 7.87
CA THR A 157 -11.52 -9.44 7.70
C THR A 157 -10.76 -9.15 6.41
N ILE A 158 -9.48 -9.51 6.37
CA ILE A 158 -8.70 -9.53 5.13
C ILE A 158 -8.44 -11.00 4.81
N ALA A 159 -9.27 -11.56 3.94
CA ALA A 159 -9.24 -12.97 3.58
C ALA A 159 -8.14 -13.27 2.54
N PRO A 160 -7.67 -14.53 2.42
CA PRO A 160 -6.59 -14.87 1.48
C PRO A 160 -6.88 -14.57 0.00
N ASP A 161 -8.15 -14.61 -0.41
CA ASP A 161 -8.62 -14.24 -1.75
C ASP A 161 -8.69 -12.73 -1.99
N GLU A 162 -8.54 -11.93 -0.93
CA GLU A 162 -8.41 -10.48 -0.98
C GLU A 162 -6.95 -10.00 -0.85
N SER A 163 -6.00 -10.95 -0.87
CA SER A 163 -4.57 -10.67 -0.97
C SER A 163 -4.21 -10.01 -2.30
N MET A 164 -3.15 -9.22 -2.29
CA MET A 164 -2.61 -8.56 -3.47
C MET A 164 -2.23 -9.57 -4.56
N ALA A 165 -1.66 -10.71 -4.17
CA ALA A 165 -1.37 -11.81 -5.09
C ALA A 165 -2.65 -12.34 -5.78
N ALA A 166 -3.74 -12.52 -5.03
CA ALA A 166 -5.02 -12.95 -5.59
C ALA A 166 -5.64 -11.88 -6.51
N ILE A 167 -5.59 -10.61 -6.11
CA ILE A 167 -6.08 -9.47 -6.89
C ILE A 167 -5.32 -9.35 -8.22
N ILE A 168 -3.98 -9.34 -8.19
CA ILE A 168 -3.13 -9.29 -9.39
C ILE A 168 -3.42 -10.47 -10.33
N ALA A 169 -3.55 -11.68 -9.77
CA ALA A 169 -3.89 -12.86 -10.54
C ALA A 169 -5.26 -12.73 -11.22
N SER A 170 -6.24 -12.11 -10.55
CA SER A 170 -7.57 -11.84 -11.13
C SER A 170 -7.51 -10.82 -12.27
N LEU A 171 -6.84 -9.68 -12.05
CA LEU A 171 -6.67 -8.62 -13.05
C LEU A 171 -5.95 -9.12 -14.31
N SER A 172 -5.02 -10.06 -14.15
CA SER A 172 -4.26 -10.64 -15.27
C SER A 172 -5.09 -11.58 -16.15
N ARG A 173 -6.17 -12.17 -15.62
CA ARG A 173 -7.07 -13.07 -16.38
C ARG A 173 -8.09 -12.33 -17.24
N GLY A 174 -8.46 -11.09 -16.89
CA GLY A 174 -9.49 -10.31 -17.58
C GLY A 174 -9.03 -9.59 -18.86
N GLY A 175 -8.30 -10.26 -19.75
CA GLY A 175 -7.75 -9.65 -20.98
C GLY A 175 -8.77 -8.85 -21.81
N ILE A 176 -8.33 -7.74 -22.40
CA ILE A 176 -9.16 -6.88 -23.24
C ILE A 176 -9.40 -7.58 -24.59
N SER A 177 -10.61 -8.09 -24.81
CA SER A 177 -11.06 -8.40 -26.18
C SER A 177 -11.39 -7.09 -26.89
N SER A 178 -10.59 -6.73 -27.90
CA SER A 178 -10.77 -5.48 -28.68
C SER A 178 -12.01 -5.45 -29.57
N ASP A 179 -12.83 -6.51 -29.54
CA ASP A 179 -14.01 -6.72 -30.38
C ASP A 179 -15.34 -6.55 -29.61
N ALA A 180 -15.28 -6.18 -28.31
CA ALA A 180 -16.47 -5.99 -27.48
C ALA A 180 -16.95 -4.53 -27.50
N ALA A 181 -18.28 -4.34 -27.48
CA ALA A 181 -18.91 -3.04 -27.31
C ALA A 181 -18.37 -2.30 -26.07
N ALA A 182 -18.50 -0.96 -26.04
CA ALA A 182 -18.03 -0.15 -24.92
C ALA A 182 -18.55 -0.73 -23.58
N PRO A 183 -17.66 -1.01 -22.62
CA PRO A 183 -18.03 -1.68 -21.38
C PRO A 183 -18.93 -0.76 -20.55
N THR A 184 -20.07 -1.29 -20.11
CA THR A 184 -21.04 -0.55 -19.28
C THR A 184 -20.74 -0.78 -17.80
N LEU A 185 -20.79 0.28 -16.99
CA LEU A 185 -20.72 0.17 -15.53
C LEU A 185 -22.13 -0.09 -14.99
N THR A 186 -22.32 -1.23 -14.33
CA THR A 186 -23.61 -1.64 -13.77
C THR A 186 -23.53 -1.64 -12.25
N PHE A 187 -24.53 -1.02 -11.61
CA PHE A 187 -24.79 -1.09 -10.17
C PHE A 187 -26.18 -1.72 -10.03
N ARG A 188 -26.33 -2.73 -9.16
CA ARG A 188 -27.61 -3.40 -8.91
C ARG A 188 -28.26 -2.93 -7.62
#